data_AF-A0A7C6VTB0-F1
#
_entry.id   AF-A0A7C6VTB0-F1
#
_cell.length_a   1.000
_cell.length_b   1.000
_cell.length_c   1.000
_cell.angle_alpha   90.00
_cell.angle_beta   90.00
_cell.angle_gamma   90.00
#
_symmetry.space_group_name_H-M   'P 1'
#
loop_
_entity.id
_entity.type
_entity.pdbx_description
1 polymer ?
#
loop_
_entity_poly.entity_id
_entity_poly.type
_entity_poly.pdbx_seq_one_letter_code
_entity_poly.pdbx_strand_id
1 'polypeptide(L)' 'RSLNLSNCVAVMLYEVLRQQNYNDLLKTEPFKGENYLID' A
#
# COMPACT_ATOMS: atom_id res chain seq x y z
N ARG A 1 17.85 -2.52 20.43
CA ARG A 1 17.59 -1.76 19.17
C ARG A 1 16.21 -2.17 18.70
N SER A 2 15.25 -1.24 18.67
CA SER A 2 13.86 -1.51 18.28
C SER A 2 13.59 -0.95 16.90
N LEU A 3 12.58 -1.48 16.23
CA LEU A 3 12.02 -0.87 15.03
C LEU A 3 11.34 0.45 15.42
N ASN A 4 11.40 1.45 14.56
CA ASN A 4 10.59 2.65 14.72
C ASN A 4 9.10 2.25 14.78
N LEU A 5 8.34 2.86 15.70
CA LEU A 5 6.95 2.52 15.93
C LEU A 5 6.11 2.60 14.64
N SER A 6 6.31 3.66 13.84
CA SER A 6 5.59 3.84 12.58
C SER A 6 5.92 2.73 11.57
N ASN A 7 7.18 2.30 11.50
CA ASN A 7 7.57 1.19 10.63
C ASN A 7 6.96 -0.14 11.09
N CYS A 8 6.87 -0.37 12.41
CA CYS A 8 6.22 -1.55 12.97
C CYS A 8 4.73 -1.61 12.61
N VAL A 9 4.02 -0.48 12.81
CA VAL A 9 2.60 -0.35 12.46
C VAL A 9 2.39 -0.52 10.96
N ALA A 10 3.25 0.09 10.13
CA ALA A 10 3.14 -0.03 8.68
C ALA A 10 3.23 -1.48 8.20
N VAL A 11 4.21 -2.25 8.68
CA VAL A 11 4.36 -3.67 8.30
C VAL A 11 3.12 -4.48 8.69
N MET A 12 2.63 -4.31 9.92
CA MET A 12 1.45 -5.05 10.39
C MET A 12 0.18 -4.67 9.62
N LEU A 13 -0.01 -3.38 9.34
CA LEU A 13 -1.17 -2.89 8.60
C LEU A 13 -1.19 -3.42 7.17
N TYR A 14 -0.06 -3.34 6.45
CA TYR A 14 0.02 -3.83 5.08
C TYR A 14 -0.05 -5.36 4.99
N GLU A 15 0.39 -6.08 6.03
CA GLU A 15 0.20 -7.54 6.13
C GLU A 15 -1.29 -7.90 6.14
N VAL A 16 -2.08 -7.24 6.99
CA VAL A 16 -3.53 -7.47 7.08
C VAL A 16 -4.25 -7.05 5.80
N LEU A 17 -3.91 -5.87 5.25
CA LEU A 17 -4.49 -5.41 3.99
C LEU A 17 -4.17 -6.37 2.85
N ARG A 18 -2.95 -6.94 2.78
CA ARG A 18 -2.61 -7.95 1.77
C ARG A 18 -3.49 -9.19 1.90
N GLN A 19 -3.71 -9.68 3.11
CA GLN A 19 -4.62 -10.82 3.36
C GLN A 19 -6.07 -10.51 2.92
N GLN A 20 -6.47 -9.24 2.97
CA GLN A 20 -7.77 -8.74 2.50
C GLN A 20 -7.76 -8.33 1.01
N ASN A 21 -6.73 -8.69 0.24
CA ASN A 21 -6.55 -8.31 -1.16
C ASN A 21 -6.58 -6.79 -1.41
N TYR A 22 -6.07 -6.02 -0.44
CA TYR A 22 -6.09 -4.56 -0.42
C TYR A 22 -7.49 -4.00 -0.66
N ASN A 23 -8.48 -4.51 0.09
CA ASN A 23 -9.85 -4.05 0.00
C ASN A 23 -9.94 -2.53 0.15
N ASP A 24 -10.80 -1.91 -0.66
CA ASP A 24 -11.10 -0.47 -0.62
C ASP A 24 -9.89 0.44 -0.92
N LEU A 25 -8.74 -0.11 -1.33
CA LEU A 25 -7.59 0.65 -1.81
C LEU A 25 -7.58 0.72 -3.34
N LEU A 26 -7.16 1.88 -3.85
CA LEU A 26 -6.90 2.07 -5.27
C LEU A 26 -5.64 1.30 -5.67
N LYS A 27 -5.76 0.44 -6.69
CA LYS A 27 -4.62 -0.27 -7.29
C LYS A 27 -3.91 0.57 -8.35
N THR A 28 -4.64 1.53 -8.92
CA THR A 28 -4.20 2.38 -10.01
C THR A 28 -4.66 3.80 -9.74
N GLU A 29 -3.88 4.79 -10.18
CA GLU A 29 -4.27 6.20 -10.04
C GLU A 29 -5.44 6.52 -10.99
N PRO A 30 -6.61 6.94 -10.48
CA PRO A 30 -7.81 7.12 -11.30
C PRO A 30 -7.72 8.30 -12.27
N PHE A 31 -6.83 9.27 -12.00
CA PHE A 31 -6.73 10.49 -12.80
C PHE A 31 -5.66 10.44 -13.88
N LYS A 32 -4.69 9.53 -13.76
CA LYS A 32 -3.51 9.47 -14.64
C LYS A 32 -3.36 8.18 -15.43
N GLY A 33 -4.15 7.16 -15.10
CA GLY A 33 -4.11 5.87 -15.77
C GLY A 33 -2.92 5.01 -15.32
N GLU A 34 -2.93 3.75 -15.75
CA GLU A 34 -1.99 2.73 -15.27
C GLU A 34 -0.55 2.96 -15.77
N ASN A 35 -0.40 3.59 -16.94
CA ASN A 35 0.89 3.72 -17.63
C ASN A 35 1.47 5.14 -17.59
N TYR A 36 1.03 5.99 -16.68
CA TYR A 36 1.45 7.39 -16.63
C TYR A 36 2.97 7.63 -16.62
N LEU A 37 3.75 6.68 -16.08
CA LEU A 37 5.21 6.80 -16.00
C LEU A 37 5.95 6.22 -17.22
N ILE A 38 5.23 5.51 -18.11
CA ILE A 38 5.79 4.79 -19.26
C ILE A 38 5.43 5.50 -20.58
N ASP A 39 4.37 6.33 -20.59
CA ASP A 39 4.00 7.22 -21.70
C ASP A 39 4.96 8.42 -21.88
#